data_AF-A0A963ARR0-F1
#
_entry.id   AF-A0A963ARR0-F1
#
_cell.length_a   1.000
_cell.length_b   1.000
_cell.length_c   1.000
_cell.angle_alpha   90.00
_cell.angle_beta   90.00
_cell.angle_gamma   90.00
#
_symmetry.space_group_name_H-M   'P 1'
#
loop_
_entity.id
_entity.type
_entity.pdbx_description
1 polymer ?
#
loop_
_entity_poly.entity_id
_entity_poly.type
_entity_poly.pdbx_seq_one_letter_code
_entity_poly.pdbx_strand_id
1 'polypeptide(L)'
;MLFLILGLLSAIAGVYAFSHRSATGRLWRLAYRLRYALIVVGIALLASRSFVYVGANEAGHLNLVYFGSDLPPGRIIALRGEKGPQARLLPPGFHFIPLVRVLYDVEFASVVEVKEGQYALLLARDGQPLRESQFLADPWPEDQVEKMLDAEHFLSEGRGQKGPQLTVLRPGRYRLNRYLFDVQFQDALDVPTGHVAVVRSNVQTTADCPAPDDVGSGTDTRVATPIVPKGCIGVWAEPIRPGRYYLNARAFVTTIIPTRVQTWTYKGGYTQRAINLRVNDNGTIEQVESSTEESMPKDAADRAIFVRVEGCFASVV
;
A
#
# COMPACT_ATOMS: atom_id res chain seq x y z
N MET A 1 -9.90 11.61 35.09
CA MET A 1 -9.43 11.79 36.48
C MET A 1 -10.48 12.32 37.46
N LEU A 2 -11.13 13.48 37.21
CA LEU A 2 -12.02 14.13 38.21
C LEU A 2 -13.05 13.20 38.86
N PHE A 3 -13.82 12.45 38.07
CA PHE A 3 -14.87 11.57 38.59
C PHE A 3 -14.35 10.33 39.35
N LEU A 4 -13.12 9.89 39.08
CA LEU A 4 -12.49 8.82 39.86
C LEU A 4 -12.07 9.36 41.23
N ILE A 5 -11.44 10.53 41.27
CA ILE A 5 -11.05 11.20 42.52
C ILE A 5 -12.30 11.50 43.35
N LEU A 6 -13.36 12.03 42.73
CA LEU A 6 -14.63 12.30 43.40
C LEU A 6 -15.29 11.03 43.93
N GLY A 7 -15.26 9.94 43.16
CA GLY A 7 -15.79 8.64 43.58
C GLY A 7 -15.02 8.04 44.76
N LEU A 8 -13.69 8.11 44.73
CA LEU A 8 -12.81 7.59 45.77
C LEU A 8 -12.90 8.44 47.05
N LEU A 9 -12.96 9.77 46.92
CA LEU A 9 -13.21 10.69 48.04
C LEU A 9 -14.59 10.51 48.66
N SER A 10 -15.64 10.29 47.85
CA SER A 10 -17.00 10.00 48.35
C SER A 10 -17.02 8.69 49.13
N ALA A 11 -16.34 7.65 48.62
CA ALA A 11 -16.21 6.38 49.33
C ALA A 11 -15.43 6.52 50.65
N ILE A 12 -14.30 7.22 50.64
CA ILE A 12 -13.49 7.49 51.86
C ILE A 12 -14.28 8.31 52.87
N ALA A 13 -14.99 9.37 52.45
CA ALA A 13 -15.83 10.18 53.33
C ALA A 13 -16.97 9.36 53.96
N GLY A 14 -17.59 8.45 53.19
CA GLY A 14 -18.60 7.53 53.70
C GLY A 14 -18.05 6.53 54.74
N VAL A 15 -16.80 6.09 54.59
CA VAL A 15 -16.11 5.25 55.59
C VAL A 15 -15.68 6.07 56.80
N TYR A 16 -15.17 7.29 56.62
CA TYR A 16 -14.67 8.14 57.69
C TYR A 16 -15.80 8.71 58.57
N ALA A 17 -17.00 8.91 58.02
CA ALA A 17 -18.19 9.27 58.80
C ALA A 17 -18.57 8.24 59.89
N PHE A 18 -17.94 7.05 59.90
CA PHE A 18 -18.08 6.02 60.92
C PHE A 18 -17.14 6.19 62.13
N SER A 19 -15.98 6.86 61.98
CA SER A 19 -14.95 6.89 63.03
C SER A 19 -15.30 7.84 64.19
N HIS A 20 -16.14 8.85 63.95
CA HIS A 20 -16.65 9.72 65.01
C HIS A 20 -17.88 9.11 65.71
N ARG A 21 -17.60 8.31 66.75
CA ARG A 21 -18.58 7.91 67.78
C ARG A 21 -19.05 9.13 68.60
N SER A 22 -19.96 9.96 68.07
CA SER A 22 -20.67 10.92 68.94
C SER A 22 -21.95 11.46 68.30
N ALA A 23 -23.03 10.69 68.33
CA ALA A 23 -24.39 11.24 68.32
C ALA A 23 -25.41 10.16 68.67
N THR A 24 -26.03 10.26 69.85
CA THR A 24 -27.21 9.48 70.23
C THR A 24 -28.48 10.18 69.71
N GLY A 25 -29.36 9.47 68.99
CA GLY A 25 -30.69 9.97 68.58
C GLY A 25 -30.94 10.14 67.07
N ARG A 26 -31.85 11.06 66.68
CA ARG A 26 -32.29 11.32 65.28
C ARG A 26 -31.14 11.62 64.31
N LEU A 27 -30.06 12.23 64.80
CA LEU A 27 -28.84 12.56 64.05
C LEU A 27 -28.09 11.31 63.55
N TRP A 28 -28.14 10.20 64.30
CA TRP A 28 -27.51 8.93 63.89
C TRP A 28 -28.18 8.31 62.66
N ARG A 29 -29.51 8.38 62.56
CA ARG A 29 -30.27 7.90 61.40
C ARG A 29 -29.98 8.72 60.14
N LEU A 30 -29.79 10.03 60.30
CA LEU A 30 -29.38 10.94 59.22
C LEU A 30 -27.95 10.66 58.75
N ALA A 31 -27.00 10.49 59.69
CA ALA A 31 -25.61 10.13 59.36
C ALA A 31 -25.51 8.78 58.63
N TYR A 32 -26.31 7.79 59.03
CA TYR A 32 -26.39 6.51 58.33
C TYR A 32 -26.89 6.70 56.89
N ARG A 33 -28.01 7.42 56.69
CA ARG A 33 -28.53 7.71 55.34
C ARG A 33 -27.52 8.44 54.46
N LEU A 34 -26.81 9.42 55.02
CA LEU A 34 -25.77 10.16 54.30
C LEU A 34 -24.61 9.25 53.91
N ARG A 35 -24.18 8.33 54.78
CA ARG A 35 -23.16 7.32 54.46
C ARG A 35 -23.58 6.43 53.28
N TYR A 36 -24.78 5.85 53.33
CA TYR A 36 -25.26 5.01 52.22
C TYR A 36 -25.33 5.81 50.92
N ALA A 37 -25.80 7.05 50.98
CA ALA A 37 -25.82 7.94 49.83
C ALA A 37 -24.40 8.16 49.26
N LEU A 38 -23.40 8.48 50.10
CA LEU A 38 -22.01 8.69 49.65
C LEU A 38 -21.36 7.43 49.08
N ILE A 39 -21.64 6.25 49.64
CA ILE A 39 -21.14 4.97 49.12
C ILE A 39 -21.82 4.65 47.78
N VAL A 40 -23.14 4.80 47.68
CA VAL A 40 -23.89 4.59 46.43
C VAL A 40 -23.42 5.54 45.34
N VAL A 41 -23.20 6.82 45.68
CA VAL A 41 -22.65 7.82 44.75
C VAL A 41 -21.23 7.43 44.33
N GLY A 42 -20.36 7.01 45.26
CA GLY A 42 -19.02 6.54 44.95
C GLY A 42 -19.02 5.33 43.99
N ILE A 43 -19.86 4.34 44.26
CA ILE A 43 -20.04 3.17 43.39
C ILE A 43 -20.60 3.57 42.03
N ALA A 44 -21.61 4.45 41.97
CA ALA A 44 -22.17 4.94 40.72
C ALA A 44 -21.13 5.69 39.88
N LEU A 45 -20.29 6.51 40.52
CA LEU A 45 -19.19 7.22 39.87
C LEU A 45 -18.12 6.26 39.34
N LEU A 46 -17.77 5.22 40.09
CA LEU A 46 -16.84 4.19 39.62
C LEU A 46 -17.46 3.32 38.49
N ALA A 47 -18.73 2.94 38.63
CA ALA A 47 -19.47 2.19 37.61
C ALA A 47 -19.58 2.98 36.30
N SER A 48 -19.73 4.31 36.37
CA SER A 48 -19.72 5.20 35.20
C SER A 48 -18.40 5.17 34.40
N ARG A 49 -17.31 4.72 35.02
CA ARG A 49 -15.99 4.56 34.39
C ARG A 49 -15.72 3.18 33.82
N SER A 50 -16.63 2.23 34.02
CA SER A 50 -16.48 0.82 33.67
C SER A 50 -17.14 0.42 32.35
N PHE A 51 -17.66 1.38 31.59
CA PHE A 51 -18.25 1.09 30.28
C PHE A 51 -17.81 2.08 29.20
N VAL A 52 -17.76 1.57 27.97
CA VAL A 52 -17.49 2.32 26.76
C VAL A 52 -18.53 1.91 25.71
N TYR A 53 -19.02 2.91 24.98
CA TYR A 53 -19.87 2.68 23.83
C TYR A 53 -19.09 3.12 22.58
N VAL A 54 -18.97 2.22 21.61
CA VAL A 54 -18.29 2.47 20.33
C VAL A 54 -19.34 2.58 19.24
N GLY A 55 -19.30 3.66 18.45
CA GLY A 55 -20.23 3.89 17.35
C GLY A 55 -20.07 2.86 16.23
N ALA A 56 -21.12 2.67 15.41
CA ALA A 56 -21.13 1.67 14.33
C ALA A 56 -20.03 1.88 13.27
N ASN A 57 -19.67 3.14 13.03
CA ASN A 57 -18.68 3.58 12.02
C ASN A 57 -17.31 3.90 12.63
N GLU A 58 -17.05 3.44 13.85
CA GLU A 58 -15.82 3.69 14.59
C GLU A 58 -15.24 2.39 15.12
N ALA A 59 -13.96 2.43 15.49
CA ALA A 59 -13.28 1.40 16.25
C ALA A 59 -12.65 2.03 17.50
N GLY A 60 -12.90 1.43 18.66
CA GLY A 60 -12.32 1.88 19.91
C GLY A 60 -10.86 1.41 20.02
N HIS A 61 -9.95 2.37 19.98
CA HIS A 61 -8.52 2.17 20.17
C HIS A 61 -8.19 2.34 21.65
N LEU A 62 -7.47 1.37 22.21
CA LEU A 62 -7.12 1.34 23.62
C LEU A 62 -5.64 1.67 23.76
N ASN A 63 -5.31 2.61 24.65
CA ASN A 63 -3.94 2.90 25.05
C ASN A 63 -3.82 2.73 26.57
N LEU A 64 -3.08 1.73 27.02
CA LEU A 64 -2.94 1.43 28.45
C LEU A 64 -1.94 2.41 29.08
N VAL A 65 -2.42 3.26 29.96
CA VAL A 65 -1.58 4.29 30.61
C VAL A 65 -1.07 3.81 31.97
N TYR A 66 -1.91 3.06 32.70
CA TYR A 66 -1.63 2.65 34.08
C TYR A 66 -1.67 1.14 34.24
N PHE A 67 -0.82 0.60 35.12
CA PHE A 67 -0.75 -0.82 35.48
C PHE A 67 -0.48 -1.75 34.28
N GLY A 68 0.81 -1.94 33.96
CA GLY A 68 1.31 -2.87 32.95
C GLY A 68 2.84 -2.91 32.96
N SER A 69 3.44 -3.92 32.35
CA SER A 69 4.88 -3.92 32.08
C SER A 69 5.23 -2.90 30.99
N ASP A 70 6.46 -2.44 30.95
CA ASP A 70 6.94 -1.59 29.84
C ASP A 70 7.03 -2.39 28.54
N LEU A 71 6.82 -1.71 27.40
CA LEU A 71 7.00 -2.29 26.09
C LEU A 71 8.47 -2.69 25.88
N PRO A 72 8.77 -3.87 25.33
CA PRO A 72 10.13 -4.25 24.99
C PRO A 72 10.69 -3.30 23.93
N PRO A 73 12.01 -3.03 23.96
CA PRO A 73 12.62 -2.06 23.05
C PRO A 73 12.40 -2.46 21.58
N GLY A 74 12.01 -1.49 20.76
CA GLY A 74 11.76 -1.68 19.33
C GLY A 74 10.32 -2.05 18.97
N ARG A 75 9.44 -2.30 19.95
CA ARG A 75 7.99 -2.43 19.74
C ARG A 75 7.26 -1.13 20.10
N ILE A 76 6.14 -0.91 19.43
CA ILE A 76 5.28 0.27 19.58
C ILE A 76 3.87 -0.15 19.99
N ILE A 77 3.44 -1.37 19.61
CA ILE A 77 2.13 -1.90 19.90
C ILE A 77 2.21 -3.01 20.96
N ALA A 78 1.40 -2.87 22.00
CA ALA A 78 1.29 -3.80 23.10
C ALA A 78 0.37 -4.99 22.76
N LEU A 79 0.85 -6.20 23.03
CA LEU A 79 0.11 -7.44 22.77
C LEU A 79 -0.43 -8.07 24.06
N ARG A 80 0.28 -7.92 25.18
CA ARG A 80 0.02 -8.68 26.42
C ARG A 80 -0.24 -7.79 27.63
N GLY A 81 -1.00 -6.71 27.46
CA GLY A 81 -1.32 -5.76 28.54
C GLY A 81 -0.09 -4.95 29.01
N GLU A 82 0.87 -4.75 28.11
CA GLU A 82 1.98 -3.82 28.30
C GLU A 82 1.45 -2.38 28.20
N LYS A 83 2.14 -1.43 28.84
CA LYS A 83 1.81 0.00 28.73
C LYS A 83 1.94 0.45 27.27
N GLY A 84 1.00 1.28 26.81
CA GLY A 84 0.99 1.86 25.47
C GLY A 84 -0.20 1.42 24.59
N PRO A 85 -0.15 1.79 23.29
CA PRO A 85 -1.19 1.44 22.32
C PRO A 85 -1.39 -0.07 22.22
N GLN A 86 -2.60 -0.55 22.45
CA GLN A 86 -2.91 -1.98 22.40
C GLN A 86 -3.20 -2.43 20.96
N ALA A 87 -2.82 -3.68 20.64
CA ALA A 87 -3.16 -4.31 19.37
C ALA A 87 -4.68 -4.50 19.22
N ARG A 88 -5.34 -4.94 20.30
CA ARG A 88 -6.76 -5.25 20.34
C ARG A 88 -7.62 -3.99 20.18
N LEU A 89 -8.57 -4.06 19.25
CA LEU A 89 -9.60 -3.05 19.04
C LEU A 89 -10.92 -3.42 19.73
N LEU A 90 -11.66 -2.42 20.16
CA LEU A 90 -13.04 -2.59 20.59
C LEU A 90 -13.98 -2.50 19.37
N PRO A 91 -14.74 -3.57 19.05
CA PRO A 91 -15.74 -3.53 17.98
C PRO A 91 -16.90 -2.57 18.34
N PRO A 92 -17.76 -2.21 17.38
CA PRO A 92 -18.93 -1.38 17.66
C PRO A 92 -19.85 -2.04 18.70
N GLY A 93 -20.47 -1.21 19.54
CA GLY A 93 -21.40 -1.65 20.58
C GLY A 93 -21.00 -1.25 21.99
N PHE A 94 -21.74 -1.79 22.97
CA PHE A 94 -21.51 -1.57 24.39
C PHE A 94 -20.51 -2.58 24.94
N HIS A 95 -19.44 -2.07 25.56
CA HIS A 95 -18.41 -2.86 26.21
C HIS A 95 -18.36 -2.52 27.69
N PHE A 96 -18.55 -3.53 28.55
CA PHE A 96 -18.38 -3.41 29.99
C PHE A 96 -17.02 -3.99 30.40
N ILE A 97 -16.05 -3.11 30.64
CA ILE A 97 -14.71 -3.46 31.08
C ILE A 97 -14.45 -2.63 32.35
N PRO A 98 -14.31 -3.27 33.53
CA PRO A 98 -14.14 -2.56 34.80
C PRO A 98 -13.02 -1.51 34.73
N LEU A 99 -13.34 -0.27 35.09
CA LEU A 99 -12.39 0.85 35.12
C LEU A 99 -11.67 1.13 33.78
N VAL A 100 -12.27 0.77 32.65
CA VAL A 100 -11.66 0.99 31.32
C VAL A 100 -11.29 2.44 31.06
N ARG A 101 -12.16 3.40 31.41
CA ARG A 101 -11.92 4.85 31.22
C ARG A 101 -10.96 5.45 32.25
N VAL A 102 -10.31 4.60 33.03
CA VAL A 102 -9.32 4.96 34.05
C VAL A 102 -7.99 4.35 33.68
N LEU A 103 -7.98 3.04 33.37
CA LEU A 103 -6.77 2.31 33.02
C LEU A 103 -6.30 2.64 31.60
N TYR A 104 -7.26 2.80 30.68
CA TYR A 104 -6.99 3.05 29.27
C TYR A 104 -7.42 4.47 28.90
N ASP A 105 -6.62 5.10 28.04
CA ASP A 105 -7.08 6.17 27.18
C ASP A 105 -7.78 5.54 25.97
N VAL A 106 -9.02 5.96 25.71
CA VAL A 106 -9.89 5.36 24.71
C VAL A 106 -10.11 6.37 23.61
N GLU A 107 -9.49 6.10 22.46
CA GLU A 107 -9.64 6.92 21.26
C GLU A 107 -10.61 6.26 20.28
N PHE A 108 -11.51 7.03 19.69
CA PHE A 108 -12.43 6.53 18.67
C PHE A 108 -11.89 6.95 17.31
N ALA A 109 -11.46 5.97 16.51
CA ALA A 109 -11.05 6.24 15.15
C ALA A 109 -12.13 5.79 14.17
N SER A 110 -12.36 6.58 13.15
CA SER A 110 -13.30 6.24 12.07
C SER A 110 -12.83 5.01 11.29
N VAL A 111 -13.79 4.18 10.88
CA VAL A 111 -13.55 3.07 9.94
C VAL A 111 -12.94 3.61 8.65
N VAL A 112 -11.93 2.91 8.13
CA VAL A 112 -11.26 3.29 6.88
C VAL A 112 -12.14 2.85 5.72
N GLU A 113 -12.60 3.81 4.92
CA GLU A 113 -13.40 3.56 3.73
C GLU A 113 -12.54 3.74 2.47
N VAL A 114 -12.35 2.65 1.73
CA VAL A 114 -11.68 2.63 0.43
C VAL A 114 -12.77 2.75 -0.63
N LYS A 115 -12.75 3.86 -1.37
CA LYS A 115 -13.75 4.16 -2.40
C LYS A 115 -13.55 3.27 -3.63
N GLU A 116 -14.62 3.11 -4.41
CA GLU A 116 -14.54 2.46 -5.72
C GLU A 116 -13.57 3.19 -6.65
N GLY A 117 -12.84 2.44 -7.46
CA GLY A 117 -11.80 3.00 -8.33
C GLY A 117 -10.48 3.35 -7.63
N GLN A 118 -10.42 3.20 -6.31
CA GLN A 118 -9.22 3.40 -5.50
C GLN A 118 -8.84 2.12 -4.75
N TYR A 119 -7.59 2.03 -4.32
CA TYR A 119 -7.12 1.04 -3.37
C TYR A 119 -6.33 1.73 -2.26
N ALA A 120 -6.17 1.05 -1.13
CA ALA A 120 -5.38 1.54 -0.01
C ALA A 120 -4.07 0.74 0.14
N LEU A 121 -2.97 1.47 0.22
CA LEU A 121 -1.67 0.97 0.67
C LEU A 121 -1.59 1.09 2.19
N LEU A 122 -1.07 0.04 2.80
CA LEU A 122 -0.79 0.00 4.23
C LEU A 122 0.70 0.21 4.49
N LEU A 123 1.00 1.02 5.49
CA LEU A 123 2.32 1.19 6.06
C LEU A 123 2.25 0.73 7.52
N ALA A 124 2.91 -0.38 7.84
CA ALA A 124 2.97 -0.91 9.19
C ALA A 124 4.08 -0.20 9.98
N ARG A 125 3.76 0.34 11.15
CA ARG A 125 4.73 1.02 12.03
C ARG A 125 5.52 0.05 12.91
N ASP A 126 4.96 -1.12 13.17
CA ASP A 126 5.54 -2.16 14.02
C ASP A 126 5.46 -3.53 13.33
N GLY A 127 6.25 -4.49 13.79
CA GLY A 127 6.42 -5.82 13.19
C GLY A 127 7.89 -6.19 12.99
N GLN A 128 8.11 -7.31 12.29
CA GLN A 128 9.45 -7.79 11.96
C GLN A 128 10.15 -6.81 11.02
N PRO A 129 11.47 -6.61 11.15
CA PRO A 129 12.20 -5.79 10.19
C PRO A 129 12.13 -6.40 8.78
N LEU A 130 12.11 -5.55 7.75
CA LEU A 130 12.33 -5.98 6.37
C LEU A 130 13.74 -6.57 6.25
N ARG A 131 13.90 -7.52 5.32
CA ARG A 131 15.22 -8.09 4.97
C ARG A 131 16.08 -7.02 4.27
N GLU A 132 17.40 -7.15 4.32
CA GLU A 132 18.33 -6.10 3.84
C GLU A 132 18.10 -5.66 2.38
N SER A 133 17.70 -6.58 1.50
CA SER A 133 17.42 -6.31 0.07
C SER A 133 15.93 -6.09 -0.24
N GLN A 134 15.07 -6.05 0.78
CA GLN A 134 13.62 -6.02 0.63
C GLN A 134 13.08 -4.59 0.81
N PHE A 135 12.41 -4.08 -0.24
CA PHE A 135 11.83 -2.73 -0.22
C PHE A 135 10.37 -2.68 0.29
N LEU A 136 9.59 -3.74 0.07
CA LEU A 136 8.20 -3.88 0.51
C LEU A 136 8.04 -5.17 1.31
N ALA A 137 7.13 -5.19 2.27
CA ALA A 137 6.81 -6.41 3.02
C ALA A 137 6.33 -7.54 2.11
N ASP A 138 6.52 -8.77 2.56
CA ASP A 138 6.11 -9.97 1.83
C ASP A 138 4.60 -9.97 1.53
N PRO A 139 4.17 -10.54 0.39
CA PRO A 139 2.77 -10.57 0.03
C PRO A 139 1.99 -11.48 0.99
N TRP A 140 0.87 -10.96 1.49
CA TRP A 140 -0.14 -11.76 2.16
C TRP A 140 -1.03 -12.45 1.11
N PRO A 141 -1.28 -13.77 1.26
CA PRO A 141 -2.25 -14.49 0.45
C PRO A 141 -3.65 -13.85 0.49
N GLU A 142 -4.41 -13.95 -0.61
CA GLU A 142 -5.73 -13.31 -0.71
C GLU A 142 -6.72 -13.77 0.37
N ASP A 143 -6.63 -15.03 0.80
CA ASP A 143 -7.45 -15.63 1.87
C ASP A 143 -7.04 -15.16 3.28
N GLN A 144 -5.88 -14.52 3.43
CA GLN A 144 -5.33 -14.08 4.72
C GLN A 144 -5.25 -12.56 4.87
N VAL A 145 -5.81 -11.80 3.92
CA VAL A 145 -5.82 -10.33 3.98
C VAL A 145 -6.56 -9.82 5.21
N GLU A 146 -7.62 -10.50 5.66
CA GLU A 146 -8.32 -10.14 6.90
C GLU A 146 -7.44 -10.33 8.14
N LYS A 147 -6.63 -11.40 8.15
CA LYS A 147 -5.68 -11.69 9.23
C LYS A 147 -4.52 -10.71 9.26
N MET A 148 -4.13 -10.16 8.11
CA MET A 148 -3.16 -9.07 8.02
C MET A 148 -3.66 -7.82 8.77
N LEU A 149 -4.96 -7.54 8.72
CA LEU A 149 -5.56 -6.35 9.36
C LEU A 149 -5.72 -6.49 10.88
N ASP A 150 -5.75 -7.72 11.37
CA ASP A 150 -5.74 -8.01 12.81
C ASP A 150 -4.34 -7.76 13.37
N ALA A 151 -4.19 -6.69 14.15
CA ALA A 151 -2.92 -6.29 14.74
C ALA A 151 -2.31 -7.36 15.66
N GLU A 152 -3.14 -8.16 16.35
CA GLU A 152 -2.65 -9.21 17.24
C GLU A 152 -2.04 -10.34 16.42
N HIS A 153 -2.77 -10.83 15.40
CA HIS A 153 -2.27 -11.87 14.51
C HIS A 153 -1.05 -11.37 13.70
N PHE A 154 -1.10 -10.16 13.15
CA PHE A 154 -0.02 -9.57 12.37
C PHE A 154 1.31 -9.54 13.13
N LEU A 155 1.29 -9.10 14.40
CA LEU A 155 2.50 -8.96 15.22
C LEU A 155 2.95 -10.24 15.93
N SER A 156 2.09 -11.26 16.00
CA SER A 156 2.38 -12.53 16.66
C SER A 156 2.64 -13.64 15.64
N GLU A 157 1.62 -14.40 15.27
CA GLU A 157 1.70 -15.61 14.45
C GLU A 157 1.91 -15.31 12.96
N GLY A 158 1.35 -14.21 12.48
CA GLY A 158 1.33 -13.84 11.07
C GLY A 158 2.67 -13.32 10.53
N ARG A 159 3.68 -13.12 11.39
CA ARG A 159 5.02 -12.64 11.02
C ARG A 159 4.99 -11.37 10.16
N GLY A 160 4.06 -10.46 10.46
CA GLY A 160 3.93 -9.19 9.77
C GLY A 160 5.20 -8.36 9.87
N GLN A 161 5.60 -7.76 8.74
CA GLN A 161 6.81 -6.95 8.65
C GLN A 161 6.46 -5.45 8.76
N LYS A 162 7.28 -4.70 9.50
CA LYS A 162 7.17 -3.25 9.56
C LYS A 162 7.59 -2.62 8.24
N GLY A 163 7.01 -1.49 7.89
CA GLY A 163 7.23 -0.79 6.62
C GLY A 163 6.07 -0.93 5.64
N PRO A 164 6.25 -0.48 4.39
CA PRO A 164 5.18 -0.47 3.41
C PRO A 164 4.84 -1.90 2.99
N GLN A 165 3.55 -2.23 3.00
CA GLN A 165 3.07 -3.56 2.63
C GLN A 165 2.95 -3.69 1.11
N LEU A 166 3.25 -4.89 0.59
CA LEU A 166 3.01 -5.20 -0.83
C LEU A 166 1.52 -5.39 -1.11
N THR A 167 0.82 -6.11 -0.25
CA THR A 167 -0.62 -6.37 -0.34
C THR A 167 -1.42 -5.07 -0.17
N VAL A 168 -2.41 -4.88 -1.03
CA VAL A 168 -3.27 -3.69 -1.05
C VAL A 168 -4.68 -4.01 -0.59
N LEU A 169 -5.37 -3.02 -0.01
CA LEU A 169 -6.78 -3.12 0.32
C LEU A 169 -7.64 -2.68 -0.86
N ARG A 170 -8.57 -3.54 -1.26
CA ARG A 170 -9.56 -3.29 -2.32
C ARG A 170 -10.66 -2.34 -1.80
N PRO A 171 -11.57 -1.83 -2.66
CA PRO A 171 -12.70 -1.03 -2.20
C PRO A 171 -13.53 -1.75 -1.13
N GLY A 172 -13.89 -1.03 -0.08
CA GLY A 172 -14.56 -1.60 1.09
C GLY A 172 -14.33 -0.80 2.37
N ARG A 173 -14.92 -1.27 3.47
CA ARG A 173 -14.82 -0.64 4.79
C ARG A 173 -14.02 -1.53 5.73
N TYR A 174 -12.88 -1.03 6.20
CA TYR A 174 -11.93 -1.79 7.00
C TYR A 174 -11.78 -1.19 8.40
N ARG A 175 -11.92 -2.08 9.40
CA ARG A 175 -11.56 -1.79 10.79
C ARG A 175 -10.15 -2.29 10.99
N LEU A 176 -9.23 -1.37 11.20
CA LEU A 176 -7.81 -1.67 11.39
C LEU A 176 -7.24 -0.74 12.45
N ASN A 177 -6.16 -1.19 13.08
CA ASN A 177 -5.55 -0.45 14.17
C ASN A 177 -4.73 0.72 13.62
N ARG A 178 -5.19 1.95 13.89
CA ARG A 178 -4.57 3.21 13.42
C ARG A 178 -3.26 3.54 14.09
N TYR A 179 -2.93 2.89 15.21
CA TYR A 179 -1.59 2.99 15.79
C TYR A 179 -0.58 2.10 15.06
N LEU A 180 -1.03 0.95 14.54
CA LEU A 180 -0.18 0.01 13.80
C LEU A 180 -0.06 0.39 12.32
N PHE A 181 -1.17 0.74 11.68
CA PHE A 181 -1.25 0.90 10.23
C PHE A 181 -1.59 2.34 9.84
N ASP A 182 -0.70 2.93 9.04
CA ASP A 182 -1.01 4.12 8.26
C ASP A 182 -1.58 3.72 6.91
N VAL A 183 -2.60 4.46 6.46
CA VAL A 183 -3.32 4.19 5.21
C VAL A 183 -3.07 5.30 4.21
N GLN A 184 -2.68 4.93 2.99
CA GLN A 184 -2.50 5.84 1.87
C GLN A 184 -3.36 5.38 0.70
N PHE A 185 -4.15 6.27 0.13
CA PHE A 185 -5.03 5.93 -1.00
C PHE A 185 -4.34 6.19 -2.33
N GLN A 186 -4.57 5.32 -3.30
CA GLN A 186 -4.13 5.48 -4.68
C GLN A 186 -5.22 5.04 -5.65
N ASP A 187 -5.18 5.58 -6.86
CA ASP A 187 -6.14 5.24 -7.91
C ASP A 187 -5.78 3.89 -8.54
N ALA A 188 -6.80 3.11 -8.89
CA ALA A 188 -6.64 1.84 -9.57
C ALA A 188 -6.08 2.05 -10.98
N LEU A 189 -5.29 1.08 -11.45
CA LEU A 189 -4.85 1.05 -12.83
C LEU A 189 -6.05 0.74 -13.72
N ASP A 190 -6.36 1.63 -14.66
CA ASP A 190 -7.39 1.42 -15.67
C ASP A 190 -6.72 1.28 -17.05
N VAL A 191 -6.79 0.08 -17.63
CA VAL A 191 -6.24 -0.21 -18.94
C VAL A 191 -7.36 -0.13 -19.98
N PRO A 192 -7.37 0.90 -20.84
CA PRO A 192 -8.44 1.09 -21.81
C PRO A 192 -8.44 -0.01 -22.88
N THR A 193 -9.60 -0.22 -23.50
CA THR A 193 -9.72 -1.13 -24.63
C THR A 193 -8.79 -0.73 -25.79
N GLY A 194 -8.23 -1.71 -26.50
CA GLY A 194 -7.25 -1.48 -27.56
C GLY A 194 -5.87 -1.07 -27.05
N HIS A 195 -5.60 -1.27 -25.76
CA HIS A 195 -4.30 -1.10 -25.13
C HIS A 195 -3.96 -2.31 -24.25
N VAL A 196 -2.69 -2.46 -23.90
CA VAL A 196 -2.19 -3.40 -22.91
C VAL A 196 -1.23 -2.67 -21.96
N ALA A 197 -1.13 -3.11 -20.71
CA ALA A 197 -0.17 -2.55 -19.78
C ALA A 197 1.02 -3.49 -19.60
N VAL A 198 2.21 -3.01 -19.95
CA VAL A 198 3.49 -3.68 -19.68
C VAL A 198 3.88 -3.35 -18.25
N VAL A 199 4.23 -4.37 -17.46
CA VAL A 199 4.55 -4.23 -16.04
C VAL A 199 6.03 -4.49 -15.80
N ARG A 200 6.69 -3.53 -15.13
CA ARG A 200 8.00 -3.71 -14.52
C ARG A 200 7.80 -3.94 -13.02
N SER A 201 8.22 -5.09 -12.52
CA SER A 201 8.18 -5.44 -11.11
C SER A 201 9.52 -5.14 -10.44
N ASN A 202 9.45 -4.46 -9.29
CA ASN A 202 10.61 -4.23 -8.40
C ASN A 202 10.66 -5.23 -7.23
N VAL A 203 9.70 -6.16 -7.16
CA VAL A 203 9.60 -7.14 -6.08
C VAL A 203 9.47 -8.55 -6.64
N GLN A 204 9.90 -9.52 -5.85
CA GLN A 204 9.72 -10.94 -6.14
C GLN A 204 8.60 -11.47 -5.24
N THR A 205 7.55 -12.02 -5.85
CA THR A 205 6.42 -12.64 -5.14
C THR A 205 6.44 -14.17 -5.25
N THR A 206 7.24 -14.71 -6.16
CA THR A 206 7.33 -16.14 -6.46
C THR A 206 8.77 -16.61 -6.32
N ALA A 207 8.99 -17.78 -5.71
CA ALA A 207 10.33 -18.35 -5.54
C ALA A 207 10.91 -18.92 -6.86
N ASP A 208 10.05 -19.42 -7.75
CA ASP A 208 10.41 -19.91 -9.09
C ASP A 208 10.65 -18.74 -10.06
N CYS A 209 11.83 -18.15 -10.00
CA CYS A 209 12.30 -17.20 -11.00
C CYS A 209 13.54 -17.74 -11.70
N PRO A 210 13.59 -17.75 -13.05
CA PRO A 210 14.76 -18.19 -13.79
C PRO A 210 15.97 -17.31 -13.47
N ALA A 211 17.17 -17.89 -13.54
CA ALA A 211 18.40 -17.15 -13.35
C ALA A 211 18.58 -16.09 -14.46
N PRO A 212 19.23 -14.95 -14.19
CA PRO A 212 19.38 -13.85 -15.16
C PRO A 212 19.96 -14.27 -16.52
N ASP A 213 20.79 -15.33 -16.54
CA ASP A 213 21.50 -15.80 -17.73
C ASP A 213 20.60 -16.60 -18.70
N ASP A 214 19.49 -17.16 -18.20
CA ASP A 214 18.53 -17.95 -19.01
C ASP A 214 17.43 -17.05 -19.63
N VAL A 215 17.35 -15.80 -19.20
CA VAL A 215 16.31 -14.87 -19.62
C VAL A 215 16.78 -14.13 -20.87
N GLY A 216 16.65 -14.81 -22.01
CA GLY A 216 16.78 -14.31 -23.39
C GLY A 216 17.23 -12.85 -23.54
N SER A 217 18.51 -12.60 -23.27
CA SER A 217 19.17 -11.39 -23.76
C SER A 217 19.27 -11.57 -25.26
N GLY A 218 18.35 -10.95 -26.00
CA GLY A 218 18.45 -10.88 -27.46
C GLY A 218 19.89 -10.52 -27.82
N THR A 219 20.46 -11.25 -28.78
CA THR A 219 21.88 -11.33 -29.16
C THR A 219 22.53 -10.03 -29.65
N ASP A 220 22.13 -8.87 -29.13
CA ASP A 220 22.67 -7.57 -29.47
C ASP A 220 22.89 -6.74 -28.19
N THR A 221 24.11 -6.24 -28.04
CA THR A 221 24.65 -5.61 -26.83
C THR A 221 23.96 -4.29 -26.51
N ARG A 222 22.76 -4.34 -25.95
CA ARG A 222 22.06 -3.19 -25.34
C ARG A 222 21.52 -3.64 -24.00
N VAL A 223 21.62 -2.79 -22.99
CA VAL A 223 21.18 -3.02 -21.61
C VAL A 223 19.66 -3.26 -21.59
N ALA A 224 19.24 -4.49 -21.90
CA ALA A 224 17.85 -4.90 -21.90
C ALA A 224 17.51 -5.42 -20.51
N THR A 225 16.46 -4.87 -19.91
CA THR A 225 15.91 -5.46 -18.67
C THR A 225 15.38 -6.85 -19.01
N PRO A 226 15.76 -7.91 -18.26
CA PRO A 226 15.34 -9.28 -18.57
C PRO A 226 13.81 -9.41 -18.55
N ILE A 227 13.27 -10.14 -19.54
CA ILE A 227 11.84 -10.44 -19.68
C ILE A 227 11.50 -11.67 -18.84
N VAL A 228 10.82 -11.48 -17.72
CA VAL A 228 10.61 -12.52 -16.71
C VAL A 228 9.15 -12.97 -16.61
N PRO A 229 8.87 -14.16 -16.04
CA PRO A 229 7.52 -14.56 -15.70
C PRO A 229 6.86 -13.62 -14.67
N LYS A 230 5.52 -13.68 -14.59
CA LYS A 230 4.76 -12.91 -13.61
C LYS A 230 5.18 -13.27 -12.18
N GLY A 231 5.42 -12.25 -11.37
CA GLY A 231 5.85 -12.40 -9.97
C GLY A 231 7.37 -12.39 -9.76
N CYS A 232 8.15 -12.33 -10.84
CA CYS A 232 9.60 -12.12 -10.78
C CYS A 232 9.96 -10.64 -10.94
N ILE A 233 11.15 -10.27 -10.47
CA ILE A 233 11.73 -8.92 -10.65
C ILE A 233 12.16 -8.77 -12.12
N GLY A 234 11.74 -7.69 -12.77
CA GLY A 234 12.00 -7.44 -14.19
C GLY A 234 10.76 -7.00 -14.94
N VAL A 235 10.81 -7.06 -16.28
CA VAL A 235 9.64 -6.77 -17.13
C VAL A 235 8.87 -8.07 -17.34
N TRP A 236 7.57 -8.09 -17.04
CA TRP A 236 6.77 -9.30 -17.22
C TRP A 236 6.58 -9.64 -18.70
N ALA A 237 6.75 -10.93 -19.02
CA ALA A 237 6.55 -11.48 -20.37
C ALA A 237 5.09 -11.36 -20.83
N GLU A 238 4.15 -11.56 -19.90
CA GLU A 238 2.72 -11.40 -20.18
C GLU A 238 2.26 -9.99 -19.78
N PRO A 239 1.75 -9.19 -20.74
CA PRO A 239 1.19 -7.88 -20.41
C PRO A 239 -0.20 -8.02 -19.80
N ILE A 240 -0.60 -7.03 -19.01
CA ILE A 240 -1.95 -6.95 -18.44
C ILE A 240 -2.94 -6.52 -19.52
N ARG A 241 -4.05 -7.25 -19.60
CA ARG A 241 -5.14 -7.02 -20.55
C ARG A 241 -5.98 -5.79 -20.17
N PRO A 242 -6.82 -5.26 -21.07
CA PRO A 242 -7.79 -4.23 -20.74
C PRO A 242 -8.64 -4.58 -19.52
N GLY A 243 -8.84 -3.62 -18.62
CA GLY A 243 -9.55 -3.82 -17.37
C GLY A 243 -9.02 -2.94 -16.25
N ARG A 244 -9.65 -3.06 -15.07
CA ARG A 244 -9.28 -2.31 -13.87
C ARG A 244 -8.58 -3.21 -12.85
N TYR A 245 -7.43 -2.76 -12.35
CA TYR A 245 -6.56 -3.54 -11.47
C TYR A 245 -6.11 -2.72 -10.25
N TYR A 246 -6.17 -3.34 -9.08
CA TYR A 246 -5.67 -2.77 -7.83
C TYR A 246 -4.22 -3.25 -7.60
N LEU A 247 -3.28 -2.62 -8.29
CA LEU A 247 -1.86 -2.96 -8.21
C LEU A 247 -1.12 -1.92 -7.39
N ASN A 248 -0.25 -2.38 -6.50
CA ASN A 248 0.62 -1.50 -5.73
C ASN A 248 1.61 -0.76 -6.66
N ALA A 249 1.40 0.53 -6.87
CA ALA A 249 2.24 1.33 -7.77
C ALA A 249 3.70 1.46 -7.30
N ARG A 250 4.01 1.19 -6.02
CA ARG A 250 5.39 1.14 -5.54
C ARG A 250 6.12 -0.13 -5.97
N ALA A 251 5.38 -1.22 -6.13
CA ALA A 251 5.90 -2.52 -6.52
C ALA A 251 5.95 -2.68 -8.04
N PHE A 252 4.87 -2.24 -8.72
CA PHE A 252 4.61 -2.49 -10.13
C PHE A 252 4.49 -1.17 -10.88
N VAL A 253 5.50 -0.88 -11.70
CA VAL A 253 5.47 0.27 -12.61
C VAL A 253 4.82 -0.18 -13.91
N THR A 254 3.76 0.50 -14.33
CA THR A 254 2.97 0.10 -15.49
C THR A 254 3.04 1.13 -16.60
N THR A 255 3.20 0.66 -17.83
CA THR A 255 3.22 1.50 -19.05
C THR A 255 2.17 0.98 -20.02
N ILE A 256 1.22 1.85 -20.38
CA ILE A 256 0.13 1.50 -21.29
C ILE A 256 0.60 1.66 -22.73
N ILE A 257 0.45 0.61 -23.53
CA ILE A 257 0.86 0.53 -24.94
C ILE A 257 -0.36 0.22 -25.80
N PRO A 258 -0.61 0.97 -26.91
CA PRO A 258 -1.70 0.65 -27.83
C PRO A 258 -1.45 -0.68 -28.54
N THR A 259 -2.49 -1.52 -28.68
CA THR A 259 -2.42 -2.78 -29.43
C THR A 259 -2.76 -2.63 -30.91
N ARG A 260 -3.00 -1.40 -31.36
CA ARG A 260 -3.32 -1.13 -32.77
C ARG A 260 -2.08 -1.37 -33.62
N VAL A 261 -2.24 -2.12 -34.71
CA VAL A 261 -1.21 -2.27 -35.73
C VAL A 261 -0.97 -0.88 -36.35
N GLN A 262 0.26 -0.40 -36.25
CA GLN A 262 0.70 0.80 -36.96
C GLN A 262 1.50 0.35 -38.17
N THR A 263 0.96 0.57 -39.37
CA THR A 263 1.67 0.33 -40.62
C THR A 263 2.21 1.66 -41.14
N TRP A 264 3.52 1.83 -41.08
CA TRP A 264 4.19 2.97 -41.70
C TRP A 264 4.57 2.58 -43.13
N THR A 265 4.09 3.34 -44.11
CA THR A 265 4.48 3.15 -45.51
C THR A 265 5.27 4.36 -45.96
N TYR A 266 6.54 4.15 -46.25
CA TYR A 266 7.44 5.16 -46.79
C TYR A 266 7.21 5.28 -48.30
N LYS A 267 6.79 6.47 -48.78
CA LYS A 267 6.51 6.72 -50.20
C LYS A 267 7.13 8.04 -50.65
N GLY A 268 8.00 7.98 -51.66
CA GLY A 268 8.53 9.17 -52.36
C GLY A 268 9.34 10.12 -51.49
N GLY A 269 9.64 11.31 -52.02
CA GLY A 269 10.38 12.35 -51.32
C GLY A 269 11.90 12.13 -51.30
N TYR A 270 12.43 11.41 -52.28
CA TYR A 270 13.87 11.21 -52.46
C TYR A 270 14.26 11.43 -53.92
N THR A 271 15.49 11.90 -54.13
CA THR A 271 16.10 11.97 -55.45
C THR A 271 16.95 10.72 -55.65
N GLN A 272 16.57 9.87 -56.59
CA GLN A 272 17.41 8.76 -56.99
C GLN A 272 18.47 9.29 -57.96
N ARG A 273 19.75 9.11 -57.60
CA ARG A 273 20.87 9.41 -58.50
C ARG A 273 21.57 8.11 -58.85
N ALA A 274 21.74 7.85 -60.14
CA ALA A 274 22.54 6.76 -60.64
C ALA A 274 23.73 7.31 -61.42
N ILE A 275 24.90 6.76 -61.16
CA ILE A 275 26.13 7.11 -61.87
C ILE A 275 26.50 5.89 -62.70
N ASN A 276 26.30 5.99 -64.02
CA ASN A 276 26.72 4.97 -64.96
C ASN A 276 28.14 5.27 -65.41
N LEU A 277 29.05 4.32 -65.22
CA LEU A 277 30.42 4.42 -65.70
C LEU A 277 30.53 3.66 -67.02
N ARG A 278 30.98 4.33 -68.08
CA ARG A 278 31.30 3.73 -69.37
C ARG A 278 32.79 3.88 -69.62
N VAL A 279 33.47 2.80 -69.99
CA VAL A 279 34.87 2.84 -70.40
C VAL A 279 34.89 2.94 -71.92
N ASN A 280 35.47 4.01 -72.44
CA ASN A 280 35.66 4.21 -73.87
C ASN A 280 36.88 3.43 -74.38
N ASP A 281 36.93 3.17 -75.69
CA ASP A 281 37.98 2.37 -76.35
C ASP A 281 39.41 2.93 -76.16
N ASN A 282 39.55 4.18 -75.73
CA ASN A 282 40.81 4.85 -75.40
C ASN A 282 41.23 4.71 -73.92
N GLY A 283 40.51 3.91 -73.13
CA GLY A 283 40.77 3.69 -71.70
C GLY A 283 40.28 4.82 -70.77
N THR A 284 39.58 5.83 -71.28
CA THR A 284 38.98 6.89 -70.44
C THR A 284 37.62 6.47 -69.89
N ILE A 285 37.35 6.80 -68.63
CA ILE A 285 36.07 6.53 -67.97
C ILE A 285 35.17 7.74 -68.17
N GLU A 286 34.06 7.56 -68.89
CA GLU A 286 32.96 8.50 -68.95
C GLU A 286 31.93 8.21 -67.86
N GLN A 287 31.52 9.26 -67.17
CA GLN A 287 30.52 9.21 -66.12
C GLN A 287 29.23 9.84 -66.61
N VAL A 288 28.14 9.08 -66.64
CA VAL A 288 26.80 9.58 -66.97
C VAL A 288 25.94 9.53 -65.72
N GLU A 289 25.64 10.71 -65.16
CA GLU A 289 24.70 10.85 -64.05
C GLU A 289 23.26 10.89 -64.58
N SER A 290 22.39 10.05 -64.03
CA SER A 290 20.95 10.19 -64.18
C SER A 290 20.33 10.50 -62.81
N SER A 291 19.44 11.48 -62.78
CA SER A 291 18.73 11.90 -61.56
C SER A 291 17.24 11.82 -61.83
N THR A 292 16.53 11.00 -61.05
CA THR A 292 15.07 10.91 -61.07
C THR A 292 14.55 11.37 -59.72
N GLU A 293 13.71 12.40 -59.74
CA GLU A 293 13.08 12.92 -58.53
C GLU A 293 11.74 12.21 -58.31
N GLU A 294 11.67 11.38 -57.27
CA GLU A 294 10.44 10.75 -56.85
C GLU A 294 9.69 11.70 -55.92
N SER A 295 8.65 12.33 -56.47
CA SER A 295 7.88 13.35 -55.75
C SER A 295 7.20 12.76 -54.52
N MET A 296 7.22 13.52 -53.43
CA MET A 296 6.50 13.16 -52.22
C MET A 296 4.98 13.29 -52.47
N PRO A 297 4.18 12.25 -52.17
CA PRO A 297 2.72 12.35 -52.22
C PRO A 297 2.23 13.50 -51.32
N LYS A 298 1.21 14.26 -51.76
CA LYS A 298 0.69 15.42 -51.01
C LYS A 298 0.08 15.07 -49.65
N ASP A 299 -0.25 13.80 -49.45
CA ASP A 299 -0.79 13.18 -48.24
C ASP A 299 0.29 12.61 -47.31
N ALA A 300 1.57 12.68 -47.68
CA ALA A 300 2.66 12.22 -46.85
C ALA A 300 2.97 13.21 -45.71
N ALA A 301 3.22 12.67 -44.51
CA ALA A 301 3.56 13.47 -43.34
C ALA A 301 5.01 13.97 -43.35
N ASP A 302 5.94 13.19 -43.94
CA ASP A 302 7.36 13.53 -44.06
C ASP A 302 8.04 12.71 -45.18
N ARG A 303 9.28 13.06 -45.52
CA ARG A 303 10.15 12.39 -46.51
C ARG A 303 10.54 10.98 -46.07
N ALA A 304 10.62 10.06 -47.04
CA ALA A 304 10.74 8.63 -46.79
C ALA A 304 12.11 8.16 -46.24
N ILE A 305 13.22 8.82 -46.58
CA ILE A 305 14.58 8.29 -46.31
C ILE A 305 15.57 9.44 -46.07
N PHE A 306 16.48 9.27 -45.10
CA PHE A 306 17.72 10.04 -45.04
C PHE A 306 18.78 9.30 -45.89
N VAL A 307 19.20 9.92 -46.99
CA VAL A 307 20.23 9.50 -47.97
C VAL A 307 20.86 8.11 -47.72
N ARG A 308 20.58 7.17 -48.63
CA ARG A 308 21.18 5.82 -48.63
C ARG A 308 21.94 5.59 -49.94
N VAL A 309 23.22 5.22 -49.85
CA VAL A 309 24.04 4.81 -51.00
C VAL A 309 23.96 3.29 -51.11
N GLU A 310 23.34 2.77 -52.18
CA GLU A 310 23.39 1.35 -52.51
C GLU A 310 24.55 1.11 -53.51
N GLY A 311 25.32 0.04 -53.28
CA GLY A 311 26.70 -0.14 -53.75
C GLY A 311 26.96 -0.07 -55.27
N CYS A 312 28.23 0.15 -55.60
CA CYS A 312 28.74 0.14 -56.97
C CYS A 312 28.78 -1.27 -57.56
N PHE A 313 28.06 -1.52 -58.65
CA PHE A 313 28.23 -2.71 -59.48
C PHE A 313 29.07 -2.37 -60.71
N ALA A 314 30.27 -2.95 -60.79
CA ALA A 314 31.10 -2.92 -61.99
C ALA A 314 30.89 -4.23 -62.77
N SER A 315 30.16 -4.16 -63.88
CA SER A 315 30.11 -5.24 -64.88
C SER A 315 31.18 -4.96 -65.91
N VAL A 316 32.21 -5.81 -65.94
CA VAL A 316 33.21 -5.84 -67.02
C VAL A 316 32.71 -6.85 -68.04
N VAL A 317 32.37 -6.40 -69.24
CA VAL A 317 32.06 -7.25 -70.41
C VAL A 317 33.29 -7.29 -71.29
#